data_AF-A0A528TNR4-F1
#
_entry.id   AF-A0A528TNR4-F1
#
_cell.length_a   1.000
_cell.length_b   1.000
_cell.length_c   1.000
_cell.angle_alpha   90.00
_cell.angle_beta   90.00
_cell.angle_gamma   90.00
#
_symmetry.space_group_name_H-M   'P 1'
#
loop_
_entity.id
_entity.type
_entity.pdbx_description
1 polymer ?
#
loop_
_entity_poly.entity_id
_entity_poly.type
_entity_poly.pdbx_seq_one_letter_code
_entity_poly.pdbx_strand_id
1 'polypeptide(L)'
;IEAAIRDIVRTWDDALREAVSESGADATLTAIASRFSESYRDSFSPAVALADAGRIARIDAANPIAIDYYRHADQKPHQAALKIYHHGSPVALSRRVPVLENIGFRVISERTFEVGDEASGMVFIHDMELENSYGKPIDLGDGALFEDAF
;
A
#
# COMPACT_ATOMS: atom_id res chain seq x y z
N ILE A 1 -34.19 -19.93 4.35
CA ILE A 1 -34.04 -18.45 4.38
C ILE A 1 -32.70 -18.17 3.69
N GLU A 2 -32.67 -18.24 2.36
CA GLU A 2 -31.46 -18.10 1.51
C GLU A 2 -31.80 -17.15 0.35
N ALA A 3 -32.32 -15.98 0.67
CA ALA A 3 -32.78 -15.02 -0.33
C ALA A 3 -32.59 -13.55 0.11
N ALA A 4 -31.60 -13.29 0.97
CA ALA A 4 -31.29 -11.94 1.42
C ALA A 4 -29.78 -11.80 1.60
N ILE A 5 -29.08 -11.52 0.50
CA ILE A 5 -28.04 -10.50 0.34
C ILE A 5 -27.87 -10.39 -1.18
N ARG A 6 -28.87 -9.75 -1.79
CA ARG A 6 -28.76 -9.15 -3.12
C ARG A 6 -28.62 -7.65 -2.89
N ASP A 7 -27.66 -7.30 -2.04
CA ASP A 7 -27.23 -5.90 -1.96
C ASP A 7 -26.41 -5.62 -3.20
N ILE A 8 -26.56 -4.40 -3.68
CA ILE A 8 -25.84 -3.84 -4.82
C ILE A 8 -24.37 -3.74 -4.42
N VAL A 9 -23.66 -4.86 -4.46
CA VAL A 9 -22.21 -4.89 -4.38
C VAL A 9 -21.75 -4.44 -5.74
N ARG A 10 -21.35 -3.17 -5.84
CA ARG A 10 -20.48 -2.74 -6.94
C ARG A 10 -19.30 -3.71 -6.91
N THR A 11 -19.21 -4.58 -7.90
CA THR A 11 -18.15 -5.59 -7.91
C THR A 11 -16.81 -4.85 -7.94
N TRP A 12 -15.77 -5.40 -7.31
CA TRP A 12 -14.43 -4.83 -7.35
C TRP A 12 -14.04 -4.41 -8.77
N ASP A 13 -14.37 -5.25 -9.76
CA ASP A 13 -14.16 -4.99 -11.18
C ASP A 13 -14.92 -3.78 -11.71
N ASP A 14 -16.18 -3.58 -11.33
CA ASP A 14 -16.93 -2.38 -11.75
C ASP A 14 -16.35 -1.12 -11.13
N ALA A 15 -15.97 -1.18 -9.85
CA ALA A 15 -15.33 -0.06 -9.18
C ALA A 15 -13.93 0.25 -9.73
N LEU A 16 -13.18 -0.78 -10.11
CA LEU A 16 -11.89 -0.64 -10.77
C LEU A 16 -12.03 -0.02 -12.17
N ARG A 17 -13.01 -0.44 -12.97
CA ARG A 17 -13.28 0.17 -14.29
C ARG A 17 -13.58 1.65 -14.20
N GLU A 18 -14.40 2.06 -13.23
CA GLU A 18 -14.70 3.47 -13.01
C GLU A 18 -13.44 4.24 -12.58
N ALA A 19 -12.67 3.72 -11.64
CA ALA A 19 -11.41 4.34 -11.20
C ALA A 19 -10.38 4.47 -12.33
N VAL A 20 -10.30 3.48 -13.24
CA VAL A 20 -9.47 3.55 -14.46
C VAL A 20 -9.97 4.66 -15.39
N SER A 21 -11.28 4.75 -15.61
CA SER A 21 -11.88 5.80 -16.44
C SER A 21 -11.65 7.20 -15.89
N GLU A 22 -11.67 7.38 -14.57
CA GLU A 22 -11.45 8.66 -13.90
C GLU A 22 -9.97 9.08 -13.89
N SER A 23 -9.06 8.12 -13.64
CA SER A 23 -7.62 8.38 -13.55
C SER A 23 -6.91 8.41 -14.91
N GLY A 24 -7.50 7.80 -15.94
CA GLY A 24 -6.84 7.58 -17.23
C GLY A 24 -5.70 6.55 -17.16
N ALA A 25 -5.72 5.65 -16.16
CA ALA A 25 -4.70 4.62 -15.99
C ALA A 25 -4.59 3.72 -17.23
N ASP A 26 -3.37 3.32 -17.56
CA ASP A 26 -3.13 2.45 -18.71
C ASP A 26 -3.50 0.98 -18.44
N ALA A 27 -3.41 0.16 -19.50
CA ALA A 27 -3.71 -1.26 -19.43
C ALA A 27 -2.77 -2.04 -18.49
N THR A 28 -1.52 -1.57 -18.33
CA THR A 28 -0.52 -2.20 -17.45
C THR A 28 -0.93 -2.03 -16.00
N LEU A 29 -1.23 -0.80 -15.57
CA LEU A 29 -1.67 -0.51 -14.20
C LEU A 29 -2.98 -1.20 -13.88
N THR A 30 -3.91 -1.22 -14.84
CA THR A 30 -5.17 -1.95 -14.70
C THR A 30 -4.93 -3.45 -14.48
N ALA A 31 -4.04 -4.06 -15.27
CA ALA A 31 -3.74 -5.49 -15.15
C ALA A 31 -3.03 -5.85 -13.84
N ILE A 32 -2.25 -4.94 -13.25
CA ILE A 32 -1.67 -5.12 -11.91
C ILE A 32 -2.77 -4.95 -10.85
N ALA A 33 -3.61 -3.91 -10.95
CA ALA A 33 -4.71 -3.63 -10.03
C ALA A 33 -5.75 -4.76 -9.97
N SER A 34 -5.96 -5.49 -11.07
CA SER A 34 -6.83 -6.67 -11.09
C SER A 34 -6.25 -7.91 -10.37
N ARG A 35 -4.94 -7.94 -10.11
CA ARG A 35 -4.24 -9.09 -9.47
C ARG A 35 -4.16 -9.02 -7.96
N PHE A 36 -4.55 -7.91 -7.33
CA PHE A 36 -4.56 -7.81 -5.87
C PHE A 36 -5.48 -8.86 -5.24
N SER A 37 -5.04 -9.46 -4.14
CA SER A 37 -5.79 -10.50 -3.41
C SER A 37 -7.07 -9.96 -2.77
N GLU A 38 -8.01 -10.85 -2.44
CA GLU A 38 -9.24 -10.49 -1.73
C GLU A 38 -8.95 -9.75 -0.40
N SER A 39 -7.97 -10.23 0.37
CA SER A 39 -7.55 -9.57 1.62
C SER A 39 -7.08 -8.13 1.44
N TYR A 40 -6.47 -7.81 0.30
CA TYR A 40 -6.12 -6.43 -0.04
C TYR A 40 -7.37 -5.61 -0.38
N ARG A 41 -8.29 -6.18 -1.16
CA ARG A 41 -9.54 -5.53 -1.59
C ARG A 41 -10.47 -5.23 -0.41
N ASP A 42 -10.38 -6.01 0.67
CA ASP A 42 -11.08 -5.73 1.93
C ASP A 42 -10.54 -4.50 2.67
N SER A 43 -9.28 -4.13 2.40
CA SER A 43 -8.58 -3.05 3.11
C SER A 43 -8.48 -1.74 2.32
N PHE A 44 -8.51 -1.81 0.99
CA PHE A 44 -8.24 -0.66 0.12
C PHE A 44 -9.24 -0.52 -1.02
N SER A 45 -9.46 0.70 -1.49
CA SER A 45 -10.31 0.95 -2.65
C SER A 45 -9.58 0.66 -3.97
N PRO A 46 -10.30 0.47 -5.09
CA PRO A 46 -9.69 0.32 -6.41
C PRO A 46 -8.85 1.52 -6.85
N ALA A 47 -9.21 2.73 -6.42
CA ALA A 47 -8.40 3.92 -6.67
C ALA A 47 -7.02 3.82 -5.99
N VAL A 48 -6.97 3.32 -4.75
CA VAL A 48 -5.71 3.04 -4.05
C VAL A 48 -4.97 1.89 -4.75
N ALA A 49 -5.66 0.84 -5.19
CA ALA A 49 -5.05 -0.25 -5.94
C ALA A 49 -4.36 0.22 -7.25
N LEU A 50 -4.92 1.21 -7.95
CA LEU A 50 -4.30 1.81 -9.14
C LEU A 50 -3.05 2.63 -8.79
N ALA A 51 -3.08 3.37 -7.67
CA ALA A 51 -1.91 4.09 -7.19
C ALA A 51 -0.78 3.13 -6.79
N ASP A 52 -1.12 2.08 -6.03
CA ASP A 52 -0.20 1.01 -5.64
C ASP A 52 0.33 0.27 -6.88
N ALA A 53 -0.52 -0.04 -7.87
CA ALA A 53 -0.09 -0.62 -9.15
C ALA A 53 0.97 0.25 -9.86
N GLY A 54 0.82 1.57 -9.80
CA GLY A 54 1.81 2.51 -10.32
C GLY A 54 3.16 2.45 -9.59
N ARG A 55 3.17 2.15 -8.29
CA ARG A 55 4.39 1.95 -7.50
C ARG A 55 5.03 0.61 -7.86
N ILE A 56 4.23 -0.44 -7.95
CA ILE A 56 4.66 -1.80 -8.32
C ILE A 56 5.28 -1.81 -9.72
N ALA A 57 4.70 -1.08 -10.67
CA ALA A 57 5.23 -0.98 -12.04
C ALA A 57 6.62 -0.32 -12.14
N ARG A 58 7.11 0.32 -11.06
CA ARG A 58 8.42 0.99 -11.01
C ARG A 58 9.51 0.16 -10.34
N ILE A 59 9.18 -0.98 -9.75
CA ILE A 59 10.14 -1.86 -9.07
C ILE A 59 10.42 -3.11 -9.88
N ASP A 60 11.64 -3.61 -9.79
CA ASP A 60 12.11 -4.82 -10.45
C ASP A 60 13.30 -5.44 -9.67
N ALA A 61 13.97 -6.44 -10.22
CA ALA A 61 15.11 -7.06 -9.54
C ALA A 61 16.31 -6.12 -9.35
N ALA A 62 16.45 -5.06 -10.15
CA ALA A 62 17.54 -4.08 -10.05
C ALA A 62 17.19 -2.91 -9.12
N ASN A 63 15.91 -2.53 -9.05
CA ASN A 63 15.37 -1.58 -8.09
C ASN A 63 14.20 -2.23 -7.33
N PRO A 64 14.49 -3.04 -6.30
CA PRO A 64 13.49 -3.92 -5.71
C PRO A 64 12.55 -3.23 -4.73
N ILE A 65 12.79 -1.97 -4.35
CA ILE A 65 12.04 -1.30 -3.30
C ILE A 65 11.42 0.00 -3.79
N ALA A 66 10.16 0.21 -3.43
CA ALA A 66 9.51 1.51 -3.51
C ALA A 66 8.81 1.79 -2.19
N ILE A 67 8.66 3.07 -1.87
CA ILE A 67 8.02 3.52 -0.64
C ILE A 67 6.94 4.52 -1.00
N ASP A 68 5.86 4.49 -0.23
CA ASP A 68 4.84 5.52 -0.25
C ASP A 68 4.42 5.82 1.18
N TYR A 69 4.13 7.09 1.45
CA TYR A 69 3.69 7.54 2.76
C TYR A 69 2.49 8.45 2.57
N TYR A 70 1.51 8.30 3.45
CA TYR A 70 0.28 9.04 3.36
C TYR A 70 -0.36 9.13 4.74
N ARG A 71 -1.53 9.77 4.81
CA ARG A 71 -2.31 9.88 6.03
C ARG A 71 -3.75 9.60 5.69
N HIS A 72 -4.35 8.66 6.40
CA HIS A 72 -5.78 8.42 6.31
C HIS A 72 -6.55 9.59 6.91
N ALA A 73 -7.77 9.84 6.43
CA ALA A 73 -8.57 11.00 6.85
C ALA A 73 -8.91 10.99 8.37
N ASP A 74 -8.92 9.82 8.98
CA ASP A 74 -9.18 9.57 10.40
C ASP A 74 -7.93 9.60 11.29
N GLN A 75 -6.73 9.63 10.69
CA GLN A 75 -5.47 9.69 11.43
C GLN A 75 -5.17 11.09 11.98
N LYS A 76 -4.71 11.15 13.22
CA LYS A 76 -4.31 12.40 13.89
C LYS A 76 -3.04 12.96 13.28
N PRO A 77 -2.72 14.26 13.46
CA PRO A 77 -1.52 14.89 12.88
C PRO A 77 -0.19 14.19 13.21
N HIS A 78 -0.11 13.51 14.36
CA HIS A 78 1.08 12.76 14.80
C HIS A 78 1.09 11.29 14.34
N GLN A 79 0.12 10.85 13.54
CA GLN A 79 0.05 9.51 12.95
C GLN A 79 0.33 9.56 11.44
N ALA A 80 0.77 8.47 10.84
CA ALA A 80 0.95 8.38 9.39
C ALA A 80 0.80 6.92 8.95
N ALA A 81 0.65 6.70 7.65
CA ALA A 81 0.74 5.38 7.04
C ALA A 81 1.96 5.32 6.13
N LEU A 82 2.63 4.17 6.14
CA LEU A 82 3.80 3.88 5.33
C LEU A 82 3.56 2.55 4.60
N LYS A 83 3.62 2.59 3.28
CA LYS A 83 3.64 1.40 2.42
C LYS A 83 5.05 1.19 1.88
N ILE A 84 5.54 -0.04 2.02
CA ILE A 84 6.77 -0.49 1.38
C ILE A 84 6.42 -1.59 0.38
N TYR A 85 6.82 -1.39 -0.86
CA TYR A 85 6.68 -2.36 -1.95
C TYR A 85 8.04 -3.01 -2.14
N HIS A 86 8.11 -4.33 -2.11
CA HIS A 86 9.36 -5.06 -2.30
C HIS A 86 9.20 -6.19 -3.32
N HIS A 87 10.04 -6.20 -4.34
CA HIS A 87 10.08 -7.23 -5.37
C HIS A 87 10.80 -8.50 -4.86
N GLY A 88 10.25 -9.67 -5.18
CA GLY A 88 10.83 -10.99 -4.99
C GLY A 88 10.70 -11.57 -3.57
N SER A 89 10.90 -10.78 -2.52
CA SER A 89 10.85 -11.28 -1.13
C SER A 89 10.23 -10.27 -0.17
N PRO A 90 9.56 -10.73 0.90
CA PRO A 90 9.09 -9.84 1.95
C PRO A 90 10.29 -9.26 2.70
N VAL A 91 10.20 -8.00 3.10
CA VAL A 91 11.14 -7.44 4.08
C VAL A 91 10.74 -7.97 5.46
N ALA A 92 11.70 -8.29 6.32
CA ALA A 92 11.38 -8.71 7.68
C ALA A 92 10.96 -7.51 8.54
N LEU A 93 9.94 -7.68 9.38
CA LEU A 93 9.49 -6.63 10.31
C LEU A 93 10.63 -6.18 11.25
N SER A 94 11.46 -7.12 11.71
CA SER A 94 12.65 -6.88 12.53
C SER A 94 13.72 -6.00 11.86
N ARG A 95 13.65 -5.81 10.53
CA ARG A 95 14.51 -4.90 9.80
C ARG A 95 13.87 -3.52 9.60
N ARG A 96 12.54 -3.46 9.45
CA ARG A 96 11.80 -2.20 9.25
C ARG A 96 11.61 -1.40 10.53
N VAL A 97 11.18 -2.07 11.60
CA VAL A 97 10.82 -1.41 12.87
C VAL A 97 11.99 -0.62 13.46
N PRO A 98 13.22 -1.17 13.57
CA PRO A 98 14.32 -0.42 14.17
C PRO A 98 14.67 0.86 13.39
N VAL A 99 14.54 0.83 12.06
CA VAL A 99 14.78 2.00 11.21
C VAL A 99 13.76 3.10 11.52
N LEU A 100 12.47 2.74 11.62
CA LEU A 100 11.40 3.68 11.95
C LEU A 100 11.54 4.24 13.37
N GLU A 101 11.92 3.39 14.33
CA GLU A 101 12.18 3.80 15.72
C GLU A 101 13.37 4.76 15.82
N ASN A 102 14.45 4.53 15.07
CA ASN A 102 15.60 5.43 15.03
C ASN A 102 15.26 6.83 14.52
N ILE A 103 14.23 6.95 13.69
CA ILE A 103 13.75 8.21 13.12
C ILE A 103 12.67 8.86 14.03
N GLY A 104 12.28 8.17 15.11
CA GLY A 104 11.36 8.67 16.12
C GLY A 104 9.91 8.24 15.90
N PHE A 105 9.65 7.22 15.08
CA PHE A 105 8.33 6.64 14.89
C PHE A 105 8.15 5.34 15.65
N ARG A 106 6.94 5.09 16.10
CA ARG A 106 6.50 3.80 16.62
C ARG A 106 5.52 3.16 15.65
N VAL A 107 5.70 1.88 15.36
CA VAL A 107 4.75 1.11 14.55
C VAL A 107 3.57 0.68 15.43
N ILE A 108 2.36 1.03 15.02
CA ILE A 108 1.11 0.74 15.73
C ILE A 108 0.48 -0.56 15.22
N SER A 109 0.46 -0.73 13.90
CA SER A 109 -0.06 -1.91 13.24
C SER A 109 0.70 -2.16 11.94
N GLU A 110 0.69 -3.40 11.47
CA GLU A 110 1.23 -3.77 10.16
C GLU A 110 0.34 -4.81 9.48
N ARG A 111 0.28 -4.73 8.15
CA ARG A 111 -0.32 -5.73 7.27
C ARG A 111 0.59 -5.97 6.09
N THR A 112 0.77 -7.23 5.74
CA THR A 112 1.52 -7.63 4.55
C THR A 112 0.58 -8.25 3.51
N PHE A 113 0.69 -7.78 2.27
CA PHE A 113 -0.08 -8.27 1.13
C PHE A 113 0.86 -8.77 0.04
N GLU A 114 0.40 -9.77 -0.70
CA GLU A 114 1.13 -10.39 -1.80
C GLU A 114 0.41 -10.10 -3.10
N VAL A 115 1.17 -9.70 -4.13
CA VAL A 115 0.64 -9.35 -5.44
C VAL A 115 1.47 -10.01 -6.53
N GLY A 116 0.79 -10.67 -7.47
CA GLY A 116 1.42 -11.37 -8.59
C GLY A 116 1.59 -12.86 -8.32
N ASP A 117 2.38 -13.50 -9.18
CA ASP A 117 2.75 -14.91 -9.07
C ASP A 117 4.26 -15.09 -9.30
N GLU A 118 4.78 -16.29 -9.02
CA GLU A 118 6.22 -16.59 -9.19
C GLU A 118 6.72 -16.38 -10.63
N ALA A 119 5.83 -16.44 -11.64
CA ALA A 119 6.19 -16.26 -13.05
C ALA A 119 6.24 -14.79 -13.47
N SER A 120 5.40 -13.93 -12.88
CA SER A 120 5.34 -12.49 -13.15
C SER A 120 6.26 -11.64 -12.27
N GLY A 121 6.85 -12.25 -11.23
CA GLY A 121 7.58 -11.56 -10.17
C GLY A 121 6.64 -11.22 -9.02
N MET A 122 6.86 -11.89 -7.88
CA MET A 122 6.07 -11.68 -6.66
C MET A 122 6.43 -10.32 -6.04
N VAL A 123 5.43 -9.56 -5.63
CA VAL A 123 5.62 -8.28 -4.94
C VAL A 123 4.92 -8.31 -3.59
N PHE A 124 5.64 -7.88 -2.57
CA PHE A 124 5.16 -7.79 -1.20
C PHE A 124 4.90 -6.32 -0.85
N ILE A 125 3.71 -6.05 -0.31
CA ILE A 125 3.31 -4.73 0.13
C ILE A 125 3.17 -4.77 1.64
N HIS A 126 3.97 -3.98 2.34
CA HIS A 126 3.90 -3.83 3.78
C HIS A 126 3.25 -2.49 4.10
N ASP A 127 2.00 -2.53 4.53
CA ASP A 127 1.23 -1.38 5.02
C ASP A 127 1.42 -1.25 6.53
N MET A 128 1.92 -0.11 7.00
CA MET A 128 2.23 0.13 8.41
C MET A 128 1.60 1.43 8.88
N GLU A 129 0.94 1.38 10.03
CA GLU A 129 0.52 2.59 10.73
C GLU A 129 1.59 3.03 11.71
N LEU A 130 1.96 4.31 11.62
CA LEU A 130 3.02 4.93 12.38
C LEU A 130 2.47 5.99 13.32
N GLU A 131 3.14 6.17 14.43
CA GLU A 131 2.90 7.26 15.37
C GLU A 131 4.22 7.93 15.75
N ASN A 132 4.26 9.27 15.78
CA ASN A 132 5.41 9.99 16.26
C ASN A 132 5.58 9.76 17.77
N SER A 133 6.74 9.21 18.18
CA SER A 133 7.03 8.84 19.57
C SER A 133 7.06 10.03 20.53
N TYR A 134 7.25 11.25 19.99
CA TYR A 134 7.27 12.50 20.75
C TYR A 134 5.94 13.25 20.70
N GLY A 135 4.90 12.66 20.09
CA GLY A 135 3.58 13.28 19.91
C GLY A 135 3.57 14.50 18.98
N LYS A 136 4.65 14.71 18.22
CA LYS A 136 4.77 15.82 17.28
C LYS A 136 4.00 15.54 15.99
N PRO A 137 3.43 16.56 15.33
CA PRO A 137 2.87 16.41 13.99
C PRO A 137 3.92 15.86 13.02
N ILE A 138 3.50 14.93 12.17
CA ILE A 138 4.33 14.39 11.09
C ILE A 138 4.07 15.24 9.85
N ASP A 139 5.11 15.87 9.31
CA ASP A 139 5.03 16.55 8.03
C ASP A 139 5.26 15.54 6.91
N LEU A 140 4.24 15.32 6.07
CA LEU A 140 4.34 14.43 4.91
C LEU A 140 4.98 15.12 3.70
N GLY A 141 5.19 16.43 3.75
CA GLY A 141 5.97 17.14 2.74
C GLY A 141 7.46 16.81 2.79
N ASP A 142 7.95 16.31 3.92
CA ASP A 142 9.35 15.94 4.16
C ASP A 142 9.59 14.43 3.94
N GLY A 143 9.16 13.93 2.78
CA GLY A 143 9.30 12.52 2.40
C GLY A 143 10.73 11.99 2.42
N ALA A 144 11.71 12.88 2.31
CA ALA A 144 13.14 12.58 2.36
C ALA A 144 13.53 11.83 3.65
N LEU A 145 12.87 12.11 4.77
CA LEU A 145 13.14 11.45 6.05
C LEU A 145 12.95 9.92 5.98
N PHE A 146 11.99 9.46 5.18
CA PHE A 146 11.70 8.03 5.00
C PHE A 146 12.44 7.41 3.82
N GLU A 147 12.75 8.20 2.78
CA GLU A 147 13.57 7.75 1.65
C GLU A 147 15.04 7.55 2.06
N ASP A 148 15.60 8.42 2.91
CA ASP A 148 16.98 8.27 3.42
C ASP A 148 17.15 7.07 4.36
N ALA A 149 16.04 6.51 4.83
CA ALA A 149 16.00 5.46 5.83
C ALA A 149 16.10 4.04 5.26
N PHE A 150 15.74 3.86 3.99
CA PHE A 150 15.53 2.55 3.36
C PHE A 150 16.17 2.45 1.98
#